data_AF-A0A2Z2K6W3-F1
#
_entry.id   AF-A0A2Z2K6W3-F1
#
_cell.length_a   1.000
_cell.length_b   1.000
_cell.length_c   1.000
_cell.angle_alpha   90.00
_cell.angle_beta   90.00
_cell.angle_gamma   90.00
#
_symmetry.space_group_name_H-M   'P 1'
#
loop_
_entity.id
_entity.type
_entity.pdbx_description
1 polymer ?
#
loop_
_entity_poly.entity_id
_entity_poly.type
_entity_poly.pdbx_seq_one_letter_code
_entity_poly.pdbx_strand_id
1 'polypeptide(L)'
;MAKAEKFHREGTKETYDLLEDMIQKHHHYFEDTNFLILMKHGGWKSKGKVLFGKIKVLGDDLRSTWDKDAILYLNAEMWGKMSEPQQRYVLDHALFALDTKADKDGNTLEDTDGRPLLKTVPPDIEAFVEVIKRHGTTTQDVKRLALAIKEVNPDQMTIEDVVGGKQQGGEQPKPPGNGVQVKQHPDGTVDVEDENQLTIEEIAAAEAAAAEQEEGENGPSMPEGDDDLPF
;
A
#
# COMPACT_ATOMS: atom_id res chain seq x y z
N MET A 1 -2.13 32.10 -4.08
CA MET A 1 -3.33 31.49 -4.67
C MET A 1 -4.40 31.39 -3.60
N ALA A 2 -5.66 31.76 -3.89
CA ALA A 2 -6.75 31.63 -2.94
C ALA A 2 -6.97 30.16 -2.57
N LYS A 3 -7.20 29.88 -1.29
CA LYS A 3 -7.47 28.52 -0.79
C LYS A 3 -8.85 28.11 -1.32
N ALA A 4 -8.91 26.98 -2.03
CA ALA A 4 -10.18 26.45 -2.50
C ALA A 4 -11.11 26.19 -1.30
N GLU A 5 -12.36 26.64 -1.42
CA GLU A 5 -13.38 26.46 -0.40
C GLU A 5 -13.70 24.96 -0.22
N LYS A 6 -13.87 24.53 1.03
CA LYS A 6 -14.14 23.13 1.38
C LYS A 6 -15.61 22.98 1.75
N PHE A 7 -16.33 22.22 0.94
CA PHE A 7 -17.74 21.89 1.19
C PHE A 7 -18.07 20.50 0.64
N HIS A 8 -19.26 20.01 0.99
CA HIS A 8 -19.80 18.76 0.45
C HIS A 8 -21.04 19.07 -0.38
N ARG A 9 -21.22 18.33 -1.47
CA ARG A 9 -22.45 18.29 -2.26
C ARG A 9 -22.89 16.84 -2.39
N GLU A 10 -24.18 16.59 -2.41
CA GLU A 10 -24.67 15.24 -2.68
C GLU A 10 -24.31 14.76 -4.10
N GLY A 11 -24.05 13.46 -4.23
CA GLY A 11 -23.81 12.80 -5.51
C GLY A 11 -24.98 12.96 -6.49
N THR A 12 -24.70 12.89 -7.79
CA THR A 12 -25.74 12.91 -8.82
C THR A 12 -26.43 11.54 -8.93
N LYS A 13 -27.62 11.49 -9.53
CA LYS A 13 -28.32 10.22 -9.82
C LYS A 13 -27.42 9.23 -10.57
N GLU A 14 -26.69 9.68 -11.58
CA GLU A 14 -25.74 8.86 -12.33
C GLU A 14 -24.67 8.21 -11.43
N THR A 15 -24.26 8.91 -10.37
CA THR A 15 -23.27 8.38 -9.41
C THR A 15 -23.88 7.29 -8.53
N TYR A 16 -25.15 7.45 -8.14
CA TYR A 16 -25.91 6.41 -7.44
C TYR A 16 -26.18 5.21 -8.33
N ASP A 17 -26.59 5.42 -9.58
CA ASP A 17 -26.82 4.35 -10.57
C ASP A 17 -25.53 3.52 -10.78
N LEU A 18 -24.36 4.20 -10.83
CA LEU A 18 -23.07 3.52 -10.93
C LEU A 18 -22.71 2.72 -9.67
N LEU A 19 -23.03 3.24 -8.49
CA LEU A 19 -22.82 2.53 -7.22
C LEU A 19 -23.71 1.29 -7.14
N GLU A 20 -24.98 1.41 -7.49
CA GLU A 20 -25.94 0.30 -7.50
C GLU A 20 -25.50 -0.81 -8.45
N ASP A 21 -25.08 -0.46 -9.67
CA ASP A 21 -24.54 -1.43 -10.63
C ASP A 21 -23.29 -2.15 -10.10
N MET A 22 -22.44 -1.45 -9.35
CA MET A 22 -21.27 -2.05 -8.70
C MET A 22 -21.65 -3.00 -7.55
N ILE A 23 -22.66 -2.63 -6.75
CA ILE A 23 -23.19 -3.47 -5.67
C ILE A 23 -23.77 -4.76 -6.24
N GLN A 24 -24.68 -4.66 -7.22
CA GLN A 24 -25.34 -5.81 -7.84
C GLN A 24 -24.34 -6.79 -8.49
N LYS A 25 -23.28 -6.28 -9.13
CA LYS A 25 -22.32 -7.13 -9.84
C LYS A 25 -21.33 -7.83 -8.91
N HIS A 26 -20.95 -7.18 -7.82
CA HIS A 26 -19.73 -7.55 -7.10
C HIS A 26 -19.83 -7.53 -5.58
N HIS A 27 -20.84 -6.87 -5.02
CA HIS A 27 -21.00 -6.66 -3.57
C HIS A 27 -22.44 -6.90 -3.12
N HIS A 28 -23.03 -8.03 -3.53
CA HIS A 28 -24.43 -8.39 -3.27
C HIS A 28 -24.83 -8.34 -1.78
N TYR A 29 -23.88 -8.53 -0.85
CA TYR A 29 -24.11 -8.38 0.59
C TYR A 29 -24.52 -6.95 1.02
N PHE A 30 -24.42 -5.96 0.13
CA PHE A 30 -24.82 -4.57 0.38
C PHE A 30 -26.06 -4.14 -0.41
N GLU A 31 -26.83 -5.07 -1.00
CA GLU A 31 -28.06 -4.76 -1.75
C GLU A 31 -29.09 -4.01 -0.90
N ASP A 32 -29.23 -4.38 0.38
CA ASP A 32 -30.15 -3.74 1.32
C ASP A 32 -29.52 -2.55 2.08
N THR A 33 -28.34 -2.10 1.65
CA THR A 33 -27.61 -1.00 2.30
C THR A 33 -27.92 0.35 1.64
N ASN A 34 -28.39 1.30 2.44
CA ASN A 34 -28.67 2.68 2.07
C ASN A 34 -27.43 3.57 2.22
N PHE A 35 -26.80 3.89 1.08
CA PHE A 35 -25.67 4.81 1.04
C PHE A 35 -26.11 6.28 0.85
N LEU A 36 -25.38 7.21 1.47
CA LEU A 36 -25.36 8.63 1.11
C LEU A 36 -24.04 8.94 0.40
N ILE A 37 -24.09 9.48 -0.81
CA ILE A 37 -22.88 9.86 -1.56
C ILE A 37 -22.61 11.36 -1.35
N LEU A 38 -21.44 11.70 -0.81
CA LEU A 38 -21.01 13.08 -0.62
C LEU A 38 -19.75 13.40 -1.45
N MET A 39 -19.92 14.28 -2.42
CA MET A 39 -18.87 14.88 -3.23
C MET A 39 -18.13 15.94 -2.42
N LYS A 40 -16.86 15.68 -2.08
CA LYS A 40 -16.01 16.57 -1.30
C LYS A 40 -15.20 17.49 -2.19
N HIS A 41 -15.34 18.78 -1.97
CA HIS A 41 -14.62 19.85 -2.67
C HIS A 41 -13.49 20.44 -1.83
N GLY A 42 -12.55 21.12 -2.49
CA GLY A 42 -11.47 21.88 -1.86
C GLY A 42 -10.18 21.08 -1.65
N GLY A 43 -9.96 20.05 -2.47
CA GLY A 43 -8.74 19.25 -2.48
C GLY A 43 -8.65 18.28 -1.30
N TRP A 44 -8.87 17.00 -1.57
CA TRP A 44 -8.83 15.96 -0.55
C TRP A 44 -7.54 15.16 -0.59
N LYS A 45 -6.70 15.36 0.42
CA LYS A 45 -5.44 14.65 0.62
C LYS A 45 -5.36 14.02 2.01
N SER A 46 -4.63 12.92 2.12
CA SER A 46 -4.23 12.28 3.38
C SER A 46 -2.79 11.83 3.28
N LYS A 47 -1.96 12.16 4.27
CA LYS A 47 -0.51 11.85 4.29
C LYS A 47 0.20 12.22 2.97
N GLY A 48 -0.10 13.41 2.44
CA GLY A 48 0.46 13.90 1.17
C GLY A 48 -0.15 13.30 -0.11
N LYS A 49 -0.85 12.16 -0.05
CA LYS A 49 -1.49 11.51 -1.19
C LYS A 49 -2.91 12.02 -1.42
N VAL A 50 -3.33 12.09 -2.69
CA VAL A 50 -4.72 12.41 -3.05
C VAL A 50 -5.61 11.22 -2.72
N LEU A 51 -6.72 11.45 -2.03
CA LEU A 51 -7.74 10.44 -1.81
C LEU A 51 -8.84 10.59 -2.86
N PHE A 52 -9.28 9.46 -3.43
CA PHE A 52 -10.34 9.43 -4.45
C PHE A 52 -11.71 9.11 -3.85
N GLY A 53 -11.76 8.22 -2.88
CA GLY A 53 -12.97 7.88 -2.15
C GLY A 53 -12.68 7.35 -0.75
N LYS A 54 -13.69 7.39 0.14
CA LYS A 54 -13.66 6.79 1.47
C LYS A 54 -15.07 6.50 1.95
N ILE A 55 -15.28 5.33 2.55
CA ILE A 55 -16.53 5.01 3.24
C ILE A 55 -16.42 5.35 4.74
N LYS A 56 -17.53 5.82 5.30
CA LYS A 56 -17.76 5.95 6.74
C LYS A 56 -19.08 5.27 7.08
N VAL A 57 -19.02 4.22 7.90
CA VAL A 57 -20.23 3.63 8.50
C VAL A 57 -20.83 4.61 9.51
N LEU A 58 -22.15 4.76 9.48
CA LEU A 58 -22.88 5.61 10.42
C LEU A 58 -23.14 4.86 11.72
N GLY A 59 -23.08 5.58 12.84
CA GLY A 59 -23.54 5.05 14.13
C GLY A 59 -25.06 5.05 14.21
N ASP A 60 -25.60 4.29 15.17
CA ASP A 60 -27.04 4.06 15.35
C ASP A 60 -27.85 5.37 15.45
N ASP A 61 -27.27 6.41 16.06
CA ASP A 61 -27.86 7.74 16.19
C ASP A 61 -28.08 8.42 14.83
N LEU A 62 -27.04 8.46 13.99
CA LEU A 62 -27.11 9.06 12.67
C LEU A 62 -27.85 8.18 11.67
N ARG A 63 -27.75 6.86 11.82
CA ARG A 63 -28.43 5.89 10.96
C ARG A 63 -29.95 6.06 11.05
N SER A 64 -30.48 6.08 12.27
CA SER A 64 -31.91 6.30 12.53
C SER A 64 -32.37 7.71 12.13
N THR A 65 -31.50 8.73 12.30
CA THR A 65 -31.85 10.11 11.97
C THR A 65 -31.89 10.39 10.47
N TRP A 66 -30.97 9.80 9.69
CA TRP A 66 -30.82 10.08 8.25
C TRP A 66 -31.36 8.99 7.35
N ASP A 67 -31.73 7.85 7.92
CA ASP A 67 -32.11 6.64 7.18
C ASP A 67 -31.05 6.23 6.15
N LYS A 68 -29.79 6.20 6.63
CA LYS A 68 -28.60 5.82 5.86
C LYS A 68 -27.69 4.98 6.72
N ASP A 69 -27.06 3.99 6.12
CA ASP A 69 -26.18 3.05 6.82
C ASP A 69 -24.71 3.48 6.73
N ALA A 70 -24.34 4.10 5.60
CA ALA A 70 -22.98 4.55 5.35
C ALA A 70 -22.94 5.80 4.47
N ILE A 71 -21.87 6.57 4.62
CA ILE A 71 -21.53 7.68 3.73
C ILE A 71 -20.35 7.27 2.86
N LEU A 72 -20.54 7.36 1.54
CA LEU A 72 -19.47 7.27 0.56
C LEU A 72 -19.01 8.69 0.17
N TYR A 73 -17.84 9.07 0.66
CA TYR A 73 -17.21 10.32 0.26
C TYR A 73 -16.42 10.12 -1.03
N LEU A 74 -16.61 11.01 -2.01
CA LEU A 74 -15.87 11.02 -3.27
C LEU A 74 -15.17 12.36 -3.47
N ASN A 75 -13.97 12.34 -4.06
CA ASN A 75 -13.24 13.56 -4.39
C ASN A 75 -13.84 14.21 -5.64
N ALA A 76 -14.53 15.34 -5.47
CA ALA A 76 -15.28 15.97 -6.55
C ALA A 76 -14.40 16.44 -7.72
N GLU A 77 -13.22 16.99 -7.41
CA GLU A 77 -12.31 17.50 -8.44
C GLU A 77 -11.70 16.37 -9.29
N MET A 78 -11.48 15.20 -8.68
CA MET A 78 -10.93 14.05 -9.38
C MET A 78 -12.03 13.25 -10.08
N TRP A 79 -13.20 13.09 -9.46
CA TRP A 79 -14.32 12.33 -10.00
C TRP A 79 -14.77 12.85 -11.37
N GLY A 80 -14.92 14.17 -11.52
CA GLY A 80 -15.29 14.80 -12.79
C GLY A 80 -14.23 14.69 -13.90
N LYS A 81 -13.00 14.27 -13.57
CA LYS A 81 -11.91 14.04 -14.54
C LYS A 81 -11.69 12.56 -14.83
N MET A 82 -12.34 11.67 -14.08
CA MET A 82 -12.22 10.23 -14.25
C MET A 82 -13.12 9.76 -15.38
N SER A 83 -12.62 8.83 -16.18
CA SER A 83 -13.45 8.00 -17.07
C SER A 83 -14.33 7.06 -16.24
N GLU A 84 -15.44 6.58 -16.82
CA GLU A 84 -16.33 5.65 -16.13
C GLU A 84 -15.59 4.40 -15.57
N PRO A 85 -14.65 3.74 -16.29
CA PRO A 85 -13.89 2.63 -15.72
C PRO A 85 -13.08 3.02 -14.46
N GLN A 86 -12.55 4.23 -14.41
CA GLN A 86 -11.83 4.73 -13.22
C GLN A 86 -12.79 5.06 -12.07
N GLN A 87 -13.98 5.58 -12.38
CA GLN A 87 -15.03 5.81 -11.38
C GLN A 87 -15.48 4.49 -10.77
N ARG A 88 -15.75 3.48 -11.60
CA ARG A 88 -16.08 2.10 -11.17
C ARG A 88 -15.01 1.52 -10.25
N TYR A 89 -13.73 1.67 -10.62
CA TYR A 89 -12.62 1.26 -9.75
C TYR A 89 -12.67 1.95 -8.38
N VAL A 90 -12.91 3.26 -8.32
CA VAL A 90 -12.97 4.00 -7.04
C VAL A 90 -14.14 3.53 -6.18
N LEU A 91 -15.30 3.25 -6.78
CA LEU A 91 -16.46 2.72 -6.07
C LEU A 91 -16.18 1.31 -5.56
N ASP A 92 -15.67 0.42 -6.41
CA ASP A 92 -15.33 -0.96 -6.05
C ASP A 92 -14.35 -0.98 -4.87
N HIS A 93 -13.25 -0.24 -5.00
CA HIS A 93 -12.25 -0.10 -3.96
C HIS A 93 -12.82 0.45 -2.65
N ALA A 94 -13.75 1.42 -2.73
CA ALA A 94 -14.37 1.98 -1.54
C ALA A 94 -15.27 0.95 -0.83
N LEU A 95 -16.07 0.20 -1.59
CA LEU A 95 -16.95 -0.87 -1.08
C LEU A 95 -16.17 -2.02 -0.43
N PHE A 96 -14.98 -2.34 -0.94
CA PHE A 96 -14.11 -3.34 -0.30
C PHE A 96 -13.62 -2.96 1.10
N ALA A 97 -13.69 -1.67 1.48
CA ALA A 97 -13.37 -1.23 2.83
C ALA A 97 -14.55 -1.40 3.81
N LEU A 98 -15.64 -2.01 3.36
CA LEU A 98 -16.88 -2.26 4.08
C LEU A 98 -17.09 -3.76 4.24
N ASP A 99 -17.68 -4.16 5.35
CA ASP A 99 -18.08 -5.53 5.62
C ASP A 99 -19.31 -5.52 6.55
N THR A 100 -20.03 -6.63 6.61
CA THR A 100 -21.11 -6.82 7.57
C THR A 100 -20.54 -7.28 8.92
N LYS A 101 -21.20 -6.89 10.01
CA LYS A 101 -20.92 -7.46 11.32
C LYS A 101 -21.58 -8.84 11.38
N ALA A 102 -20.83 -9.82 11.85
CA ALA A 102 -21.34 -11.16 12.09
C ALA A 102 -21.27 -11.50 13.58
N ASP A 103 -22.18 -12.35 14.04
CA ASP A 103 -22.13 -12.97 15.37
C ASP A 103 -21.04 -14.06 15.44
N LYS A 104 -21.00 -14.80 16.56
CA LYS A 104 -20.02 -15.89 16.75
C LYS A 104 -20.27 -17.10 15.86
N ASP A 105 -21.50 -17.26 15.39
CA ASP A 105 -21.94 -18.38 14.55
C ASP A 105 -21.84 -18.01 13.06
N GLY A 106 -21.44 -16.78 12.74
CA GLY A 106 -21.24 -16.28 11.38
C GLY A 106 -22.48 -15.65 10.76
N ASN A 107 -23.56 -15.47 11.51
CA ASN A 107 -24.78 -14.82 10.99
C ASN A 107 -24.62 -13.31 11.00
N THR A 108 -25.10 -12.64 9.95
CA THR A 108 -25.12 -11.18 9.87
C THR A 108 -25.96 -10.60 11.01
N LEU A 109 -25.38 -9.67 11.76
CA LEU A 109 -26.09 -8.92 12.78
C LEU A 109 -26.94 -7.86 12.08
N GLU A 110 -28.22 -7.81 12.41
CA GLU A 110 -29.18 -6.83 11.93
C GLU A 110 -29.51 -5.81 13.02
N ASP A 111 -29.95 -4.64 12.60
CA ASP A 111 -30.48 -3.60 13.49
C ASP A 111 -32.00 -3.76 13.64
N THR A 112 -32.61 -2.91 14.47
CA THR A 112 -34.05 -2.90 14.77
C THR A 112 -34.96 -2.71 13.57
N ASP A 113 -34.42 -2.23 12.44
CA ASP A 113 -35.10 -2.04 11.17
C ASP A 113 -34.88 -3.19 10.17
N GLY A 114 -34.17 -4.25 10.58
CA GLY A 114 -33.88 -5.43 9.76
C GLY A 114 -32.73 -5.24 8.76
N ARG A 115 -32.04 -4.09 8.76
CA ARG A 115 -30.89 -3.85 7.89
C ARG A 115 -29.60 -4.38 8.53
N PRO A 116 -28.61 -4.84 7.72
CA PRO A 116 -27.36 -5.35 8.25
C PRO A 116 -26.57 -4.25 8.97
N LEU A 117 -25.93 -4.60 10.08
CA LEU A 117 -24.97 -3.74 10.75
C LEU A 117 -23.63 -3.82 10.01
N LEU A 118 -23.06 -2.66 9.71
CA LEU A 118 -21.83 -2.56 8.94
C LEU A 118 -20.61 -2.29 9.83
N LYS A 119 -19.44 -2.63 9.32
CA LYS A 119 -18.13 -2.27 9.90
C LYS A 119 -17.17 -1.90 8.78
N THR A 120 -16.21 -1.03 9.07
CA THR A 120 -15.11 -0.77 8.14
C THR A 120 -13.98 -1.77 8.39
N VAL A 121 -13.47 -2.36 7.33
CA VAL A 121 -12.29 -3.23 7.38
C VAL A 121 -11.05 -2.50 6.87
N PRO A 122 -9.87 -2.74 7.46
CA PRO A 122 -8.62 -2.24 6.91
C PRO A 122 -8.45 -2.77 5.48
N PRO A 123 -7.82 -1.98 4.59
CA PRO A 123 -7.50 -2.46 3.25
C PRO A 123 -6.53 -3.63 3.36
N ASP A 124 -6.97 -4.80 2.88
CA ASP A 124 -6.17 -6.00 2.76
C ASP A 124 -5.68 -6.18 1.31
N ILE A 125 -4.50 -6.78 1.14
CA ILE A 125 -3.92 -7.06 -0.17
C ILE A 125 -4.82 -8.02 -0.94
N GLU A 126 -5.38 -9.04 -0.29
CA GLU A 126 -6.29 -10.00 -0.94
C GLU A 126 -7.54 -9.30 -1.50
N ALA A 127 -8.14 -8.39 -0.73
CA ALA A 127 -9.26 -7.57 -1.18
C ALA A 127 -8.87 -6.69 -2.39
N PHE A 128 -7.63 -6.20 -2.41
CA PHE A 128 -7.10 -5.43 -3.53
C PHE A 128 -6.93 -6.26 -4.81
N VAL A 129 -6.64 -7.56 -4.70
CA VAL A 129 -6.44 -8.45 -5.86
C VAL A 129 -7.71 -8.54 -6.70
N GLU A 130 -8.87 -8.70 -6.08
CA GLU A 130 -10.15 -8.80 -6.82
C GLU A 130 -10.49 -7.50 -7.54
N VAL A 131 -10.25 -6.35 -6.93
CA VAL A 131 -10.40 -5.04 -7.59
C VAL A 131 -9.45 -4.93 -8.79
N ILE A 132 -8.18 -5.32 -8.62
CA ILE A 132 -7.18 -5.28 -9.70
C ILE A 132 -7.57 -6.24 -10.83
N LYS A 133 -8.09 -7.43 -10.54
CA LYS A 133 -8.54 -8.39 -11.56
C LYS A 133 -9.64 -7.81 -12.44
N ARG A 134 -10.59 -7.08 -11.86
CA ARG A 134 -11.75 -6.52 -12.58
C ARG A 134 -11.42 -5.26 -13.37
N HIS A 135 -10.65 -4.35 -12.77
CA HIS A 135 -10.40 -3.02 -13.35
C HIS A 135 -9.02 -2.89 -14.01
N GLY A 136 -8.12 -3.83 -13.75
CA GLY A 136 -6.74 -3.80 -14.22
C GLY A 136 -5.85 -2.83 -13.43
N THR A 137 -4.76 -2.41 -14.06
CA THR A 137 -3.76 -1.51 -13.46
C THR A 137 -4.18 -0.04 -13.55
N THR A 138 -5.36 0.30 -13.03
CA THR A 138 -5.96 1.65 -13.13
C THR A 138 -5.16 2.73 -12.43
N THR A 139 -4.39 2.38 -11.39
CA THR A 139 -3.55 3.32 -10.63
C THR A 139 -2.08 3.15 -10.95
N GLN A 140 -1.32 4.24 -10.80
CA GLN A 140 0.14 4.22 -10.97
C GLN A 140 0.82 3.28 -9.96
N ASP A 141 0.32 3.21 -8.73
CA ASP A 141 0.89 2.34 -7.69
C ASP A 141 0.71 0.86 -8.08
N VAL A 142 -0.45 0.47 -8.61
CA VAL A 142 -0.68 -0.89 -9.12
C VAL A 142 0.19 -1.18 -10.36
N LYS A 143 0.36 -0.20 -11.26
CA LYS A 143 1.29 -0.36 -12.40
C LYS A 143 2.72 -0.59 -11.96
N ARG A 144 3.20 0.19 -10.98
CA ARG A 144 4.54 0.04 -10.42
C ARG A 144 4.72 -1.31 -9.75
N LEU A 145 3.72 -1.76 -8.98
CA LEU A 145 3.73 -3.09 -8.38
C LEU A 145 3.80 -4.19 -9.44
N ALA A 146 2.99 -4.11 -10.49
CA ALA A 146 3.01 -5.08 -11.58
C ALA A 146 4.36 -5.12 -12.34
N LEU A 147 4.99 -3.96 -12.55
CA LEU A 147 6.32 -3.87 -13.14
C LEU A 147 7.37 -4.49 -12.22
N ALA A 148 7.35 -4.15 -10.93
CA ALA A 148 8.27 -4.72 -9.95
C ALA A 148 8.15 -6.25 -9.91
N ILE A 149 6.93 -6.79 -9.83
CA ILE A 149 6.68 -8.25 -9.85
C ILE A 149 7.24 -8.91 -11.12
N LYS A 150 7.19 -8.24 -12.27
CA LYS A 150 7.77 -8.76 -13.52
C LYS A 150 9.30 -8.77 -13.52
N GLU A 151 9.93 -7.89 -12.75
CA GLU A 151 11.38 -7.77 -12.61
C GLU A 151 11.94 -8.74 -11.55
N VAL A 152 11.14 -9.17 -10.57
CA VAL A 152 11.56 -10.15 -9.57
C VAL A 152 11.40 -11.58 -10.10
N ASN A 153 12.27 -12.48 -9.64
CA ASN A 153 12.21 -13.89 -10.02
C ASN A 153 10.97 -14.54 -9.36
N PRO A 154 9.97 -15.02 -10.14
CA PRO A 154 8.74 -15.59 -9.60
C PRO A 154 8.97 -16.90 -8.81
N ASP A 155 10.14 -17.51 -8.96
CA ASP A 155 10.54 -18.73 -8.27
C ASP A 155 11.12 -18.47 -6.87
N GLN A 156 11.13 -17.21 -6.40
CA GLN A 156 11.58 -16.88 -5.06
C GLN A 156 10.58 -17.39 -4.02
N MET A 157 11.05 -18.26 -3.11
CA MET A 157 10.23 -18.80 -2.02
C MET A 157 9.65 -17.67 -1.16
N THR A 158 8.40 -17.84 -0.76
CA THR A 158 7.78 -16.95 0.22
C THR A 158 8.33 -17.26 1.63
N ILE A 159 8.21 -16.30 2.55
CA ILE A 159 8.62 -16.52 3.95
C ILE A 159 7.79 -17.65 4.55
N GLU A 160 6.52 -17.74 4.15
CA GLU A 160 5.57 -18.78 4.54
C GLU A 160 6.01 -20.16 4.04
N ASP A 161 6.58 -20.27 2.84
CA ASP A 161 7.11 -21.54 2.31
C ASP A 161 8.32 -22.03 3.12
N VAL A 162 9.17 -21.10 3.58
CA VAL A 162 10.34 -21.39 4.42
C VAL A 162 9.91 -21.80 5.83
N VAL A 163 8.96 -21.08 6.43
CA VAL A 163 8.43 -21.39 7.77
C VAL A 163 7.60 -22.68 7.78
N GLY A 164 6.91 -22.98 6.67
CA GLY A 164 6.09 -24.18 6.50
C GLY A 164 6.88 -25.47 6.16
N GLY A 165 8.20 -25.40 6.04
CA GLY A 165 9.06 -26.58 5.80
C GLY A 165 8.88 -27.26 4.44
N LYS A 166 8.27 -26.58 3.45
CA LYS A 166 8.15 -27.13 2.09
C LYS A 166 9.46 -26.93 1.33
N GLN A 167 10.42 -27.81 1.56
CA GLN A 167 11.54 -27.99 0.64
C GLN A 167 11.02 -28.69 -0.62
N GLN A 168 10.94 -27.98 -1.75
CA GLN A 168 10.87 -28.67 -3.04
C GLN A 168 12.25 -29.25 -3.35
N GLY A 169 12.30 -30.57 -3.58
CA GLY A 169 13.45 -31.20 -4.21
C GLY A 169 13.47 -30.83 -5.70
N GLY A 170 14.37 -29.95 -6.10
CA GLY A 170 14.59 -29.60 -7.51
C GLY A 170 15.48 -28.36 -7.65
N GLU A 171 16.71 -28.61 -8.10
CA GLU A 171 17.80 -27.68 -8.46
C GLU A 171 18.16 -26.55 -7.46
N GLN A 172 19.45 -26.54 -7.08
CA GLN A 172 20.03 -25.49 -6.25
C GLN A 172 19.77 -24.11 -6.88
N PRO A 173 19.22 -23.14 -6.14
CA PRO A 173 19.04 -21.80 -6.65
C PRO A 173 20.40 -21.24 -7.09
N LYS A 174 20.46 -20.70 -8.31
CA LYS A 174 21.64 -19.94 -8.74
C LYS A 174 21.93 -18.87 -7.69
N PRO A 175 23.17 -18.77 -7.18
CA PRO A 175 23.49 -17.78 -6.17
C PRO A 175 23.20 -16.37 -6.73
N PRO A 176 22.69 -15.46 -5.90
CA PRO A 176 22.46 -14.07 -6.30
C PRO A 176 23.79 -13.48 -6.81
N GLY A 177 23.70 -12.80 -7.95
CA GLY A 177 24.86 -12.16 -8.59
C GLY A 177 25.58 -11.18 -7.65
N ASN A 178 26.91 -11.18 -7.79
CA ASN A 178 27.89 -10.37 -7.04
C ASN A 178 27.97 -10.61 -5.52
N GLY A 179 28.01 -11.89 -5.12
CA GLY A 179 28.51 -12.30 -3.81
C GLY A 179 29.96 -12.81 -3.92
N VAL A 180 30.80 -12.38 -2.98
CA VAL A 180 32.18 -12.84 -2.77
C VAL A 180 32.25 -14.37 -2.80
N GLN A 181 33.10 -14.93 -3.68
CA GLN A 181 33.28 -16.37 -3.77
C GLN A 181 34.26 -16.82 -2.70
N VAL A 182 33.78 -17.63 -1.78
CA VAL A 182 34.56 -18.16 -0.67
C VAL A 182 34.86 -19.63 -0.95
N LYS A 183 36.14 -20.00 -1.09
CA LYS A 183 36.57 -21.40 -1.19
C LYS A 183 37.05 -21.85 0.18
N GLN A 184 36.39 -22.86 0.72
CA GLN A 184 36.74 -23.42 2.03
C GLN A 184 37.52 -24.71 1.83
N HIS A 185 38.72 -24.78 2.42
CA HIS A 185 39.60 -25.94 2.32
C HIS A 185 39.29 -26.97 3.42
N PRO A 186 39.66 -28.25 3.24
CA PRO A 186 39.39 -29.33 4.20
C PRO A 186 40.05 -29.17 5.57
N ASP A 187 41.00 -28.23 5.71
CA ASP A 187 41.69 -27.91 6.96
C ASP A 187 40.99 -26.80 7.77
N GLY A 188 39.86 -26.29 7.29
CA GLY A 188 39.07 -25.24 7.94
C GLY A 188 39.54 -23.82 7.62
N THR A 189 40.53 -23.64 6.75
CA THR A 189 40.92 -22.32 6.23
C THR A 189 39.99 -21.88 5.11
N VAL A 190 39.79 -20.56 5.02
CA VAL A 190 38.85 -19.92 4.11
C VAL A 190 39.62 -18.91 3.29
N ASP A 191 39.70 -19.14 1.98
CA ASP A 191 40.23 -18.18 1.02
C ASP A 191 39.09 -17.34 0.45
N VAL A 192 39.26 -16.02 0.56
CA VAL A 192 38.34 -15.02 0.03
C VAL A 192 39.04 -14.35 -1.15
N GLU A 193 38.63 -14.67 -2.37
CA GLU A 193 39.09 -13.97 -3.58
C GLU A 193 38.19 -12.74 -3.79
N ASP A 194 38.70 -11.55 -3.44
CA ASP A 194 38.08 -10.25 -3.73
C ASP A 194 38.93 -9.52 -4.78
N GLU A 195 38.43 -9.45 -6.02
CA GLU A 195 39.15 -8.78 -7.13
C GLU A 195 39.32 -7.27 -6.93
N ASN A 196 38.69 -6.68 -5.90
CA ASN A 196 38.82 -5.26 -5.54
C ASN A 196 39.67 -5.01 -4.28
N GLN A 197 40.28 -6.04 -3.67
CA GLN A 197 41.20 -5.82 -2.55
C GLN A 197 42.59 -5.46 -3.05
N LEU A 198 43.02 -4.23 -2.75
CA LEU A 198 44.42 -3.83 -2.85
C LEU A 198 45.25 -4.71 -1.91
N THR A 199 46.38 -5.19 -2.41
CA THR A 199 47.33 -5.97 -1.60
C THR A 199 47.88 -5.12 -0.46
N ILE A 200 48.31 -5.74 0.63
CA ILE A 200 48.93 -5.04 1.77
C ILE A 200 50.14 -4.20 1.30
N GLU A 201 50.82 -4.64 0.25
CA GLU A 201 51.94 -3.93 -0.39
C GLU A 201 51.48 -2.65 -1.12
N GLU A 202 50.32 -2.66 -1.76
CA GLU A 202 49.71 -1.49 -2.40
C GLU A 202 49.12 -0.49 -1.39
N ILE A 203 48.57 -0.98 -0.28
CA ILE A 203 48.10 -0.12 0.82
C ILE A 203 49.28 0.60 1.48
N ALA A 204 50.39 -0.10 1.74
CA ALA A 204 51.61 0.51 2.29
C ALA A 204 52.24 1.54 1.34
N ALA A 205 52.16 1.30 0.02
CA ALA A 205 52.62 2.27 -0.99
C ALA A 205 51.71 3.51 -1.07
N ALA A 206 50.39 3.35 -0.91
CA ALA A 206 49.44 4.45 -0.89
C ALA A 206 49.55 5.31 0.39
N GLU A 207 49.80 4.69 1.55
CA GLU A 207 50.05 5.41 2.81
C GLU A 207 51.36 6.22 2.77
N ALA A 208 52.41 5.67 2.16
CA ALA A 208 53.68 6.38 1.98
C ALA A 208 53.54 7.58 1.01
N ALA A 209 52.67 7.48 0.00
CA ALA A 209 52.39 8.58 -0.93
C ALA A 209 51.48 9.67 -0.34
N ALA A 210 50.58 9.31 0.58
CA ALA A 210 49.68 10.26 1.25
C ALA A 210 50.40 11.10 2.33
N ALA A 211 51.44 10.55 2.97
CA ALA A 211 52.21 11.24 4.01
C ALA A 211 53.07 12.42 3.49
N GLU A 212 53.26 12.56 2.17
CA GLU A 212 53.97 13.71 1.57
C GLU A 212 53.05 14.88 1.15
N GLN A 213 51.72 14.80 1.37
CA GLN A 213 50.76 15.81 0.88
C GLN A 213 49.85 16.50 1.92
N GLU A 214 49.99 16.27 3.23
CA GLU A 214 49.18 16.95 4.25
C GLU A 214 49.98 17.89 5.17
N GLU A 215 50.47 19.02 4.63
CA GLU A 215 50.52 20.28 5.38
C GLU A 215 49.43 21.20 4.81
N GLY A 216 48.24 21.24 5.43
CA GLY A 216 47.19 22.15 4.97
C GLY A 216 45.81 21.96 5.61
N GLU A 217 45.62 22.54 6.80
CA GLU A 217 44.40 23.19 7.31
C GLU A 217 43.00 22.68 6.87
N ASN A 218 42.30 21.98 7.77
CA ASN A 218 41.04 22.40 8.43
C ASN A 218 40.27 21.18 8.95
N GLY A 219 40.33 20.96 10.27
CA GLY A 219 39.52 19.96 10.94
C GLY A 219 38.03 20.31 10.90
N PRO A 220 37.12 19.34 10.77
CA PRO A 220 35.68 19.58 10.78
C PRO A 220 35.21 20.08 12.15
N SER A 221 34.49 21.20 12.14
CA SER A 221 33.85 21.80 13.32
C SER A 221 32.75 20.89 13.87
N MET A 222 32.82 20.54 15.15
CA MET A 222 31.74 19.88 15.87
C MET A 222 30.55 20.84 16.05
N PRO A 223 29.31 20.42 15.75
CA PRO A 223 28.12 21.17 16.14
C PRO A 223 27.85 21.00 17.65
N GLU A 224 27.78 22.11 18.38
CA GLU A 224 27.24 22.21 19.74
C GLU A 224 25.70 22.21 19.67
N GLY A 225 25.05 21.29 20.38
CA GLY A 225 23.59 21.33 20.58
C GLY A 225 22.99 19.98 20.97
N ASP A 226 22.64 19.85 22.25
CA ASP A 226 22.31 18.62 22.97
C ASP A 226 20.79 18.49 23.24
N ASP A 227 19.94 18.73 22.23
CA ASP A 227 18.49 18.96 22.49
C ASP A 227 17.54 18.45 21.37
N ASP A 228 17.79 17.27 20.80
CA ASP A 228 16.80 16.60 19.94
C ASP A 228 16.88 15.07 20.03
N LEU A 229 16.47 14.53 21.19
CA LEU A 229 16.11 13.12 21.34
C LEU A 229 14.59 12.94 21.54
N PRO A 230 14.02 11.86 20.99
CA PRO A 230 12.60 11.76 20.64
C PRO A 230 11.69 11.26 21.79
N PHE A 231 10.43 11.68 21.76
CA PHE A 231 9.28 10.93 22.29
C PHE A 231 8.19 10.80 21.22
#